data_AF-A0A4Y8WMZ7-F1
#
_entry.id   AF-A0A4Y8WMZ7-F1
#
_cell.length_a   1.000
_cell.length_b   1.000
_cell.length_c   1.000
_cell.angle_alpha   90.00
_cell.angle_beta   90.00
_cell.angle_gamma   90.00
#
_symmetry.space_group_name_H-M   'P 1'
#
loop_
_entity.id
_entity.type
_entity.pdbx_description
1 polymer ?
#
loop_
_entity_poly.entity_id
_entity_poly.type
_entity_poly.pdbx_seq_one_letter_code
_entity_poly.pdbx_strand_id
1 'polypeptide(L)'
;SIELALKSLIIIFHKKLSIPYENDSCESTKPKILSQGKWRPLYSCHWIDELYRYWKDELLLKNITRLESLANKGDWKEYEDITKAIPIIAKYDKQSSFFRYPVTENPNLDLEKFTMKEVDIETLRKIFEQKESMKEKESGGNVILAIKNDNNEIIKAYRQQKELLTELSNSLKKVAHYFYCIHIMTRIELCKGK
;
A
#
# COMPACT_ATOMS: atom_id res chain seq x y z
N SER A 1 7.75 -8.22 2.28
CA SER A 1 6.84 -7.58 1.30
C SER A 1 5.40 -7.99 1.63
N ILE A 2 4.44 -7.06 1.58
CA ILE A 2 3.00 -7.30 1.81
C ILE A 2 2.47 -8.38 0.85
N GLU A 3 2.89 -8.31 -0.42
CA GLU A 3 2.51 -9.29 -1.46
C GLU A 3 2.88 -10.73 -1.03
N LEU A 4 4.12 -10.94 -0.56
CA LEU A 4 4.59 -12.26 -0.14
C LEU A 4 3.86 -12.76 1.10
N ALA A 5 3.54 -11.88 2.04
CA ALA A 5 2.75 -12.23 3.22
C ALA A 5 1.35 -12.70 2.81
N LEU A 6 0.68 -11.97 1.91
CA LEU A 6 -0.62 -12.34 1.35
C LEU A 6 -0.58 -13.68 0.60
N LYS A 7 0.39 -13.87 -0.30
CA LYS A 7 0.57 -15.14 -1.02
C LYS A 7 0.76 -16.31 -0.04
N SER A 8 1.58 -16.11 0.99
CA SER A 8 1.79 -17.11 2.04
C SER A 8 0.51 -17.40 2.82
N LEU A 9 -0.25 -16.38 3.22
CA LEU A 9 -1.50 -16.54 3.95
C LEU A 9 -2.54 -17.32 3.13
N ILE A 10 -2.68 -16.98 1.84
CA ILE A 10 -3.57 -17.69 0.91
C ILE A 10 -3.23 -19.18 0.90
N ILE A 11 -1.96 -19.53 0.70
CA ILE A 11 -1.51 -20.93 0.66
C ILE A 11 -1.82 -21.64 1.99
N ILE A 12 -1.53 -20.99 3.12
CA ILE A 12 -1.76 -21.57 4.45
C ILE A 12 -3.25 -21.84 4.66
N PHE A 13 -4.12 -20.87 4.36
CA PHE A 13 -5.55 -21.01 4.56
C PHE A 13 -6.13 -22.12 3.69
N HIS A 14 -5.73 -22.19 2.42
CA HIS A 14 -6.15 -23.30 1.54
C HIS A 14 -5.77 -24.67 2.13
N LYS A 15 -4.52 -24.86 2.54
CA LYS A 15 -4.05 -26.14 3.11
C LYS A 15 -4.75 -26.46 4.43
N LYS A 16 -4.77 -25.52 5.37
CA LYS A 16 -5.25 -25.73 6.74
C LYS A 16 -6.76 -25.84 6.85
N LEU A 17 -7.48 -25.22 5.92
CA LEU A 17 -8.92 -25.35 5.79
C LEU A 17 -9.30 -26.36 4.70
N SER A 18 -8.35 -27.06 4.08
CA SER A 18 -8.62 -28.03 3.01
C SER A 18 -9.53 -27.47 1.89
N ILE A 19 -9.34 -26.19 1.54
CA ILE A 19 -10.10 -25.51 0.50
C ILE A 19 -9.38 -25.74 -0.84
N PRO A 20 -10.01 -26.38 -1.84
CA PRO A 20 -9.38 -26.60 -3.14
C PRO A 20 -9.15 -25.31 -3.92
N TYR A 21 -8.22 -25.35 -4.87
CA TYR A 21 -7.99 -24.29 -5.84
C TYR A 21 -8.76 -24.61 -7.12
N GLU A 22 -9.99 -24.10 -7.29
CA GLU A 22 -10.84 -24.48 -8.42
C GLU A 22 -11.05 -26.01 -8.47
N ASN A 23 -10.47 -26.68 -9.46
CA ASN A 23 -10.50 -28.14 -9.66
C ASN A 23 -9.25 -28.83 -9.11
N ASP A 24 -8.25 -28.06 -8.63
CA ASP A 24 -7.01 -28.59 -8.09
C ASP A 24 -7.10 -28.78 -6.57
N SER A 25 -6.39 -29.79 -6.06
CA SER A 25 -6.27 -30.02 -4.61
C SER A 25 -5.66 -28.82 -3.88
N CYS A 26 -6.08 -28.61 -2.63
CA CYS A 26 -5.48 -27.64 -1.70
C CYS A 26 -3.97 -27.87 -1.45
N GLU A 27 -3.47 -29.08 -1.74
CA GLU A 27 -2.05 -29.44 -1.63
C GLU A 27 -1.26 -29.26 -2.95
N SER A 28 -1.89 -28.72 -3.98
CA SER A 28 -1.24 -28.44 -5.27
C SER A 28 0.03 -27.60 -5.10
N THR A 29 1.10 -27.97 -5.79
CA THR A 29 2.34 -27.19 -5.90
C THR A 29 2.18 -25.96 -6.80
N LYS A 30 1.04 -25.85 -7.49
CA LYS A 30 0.65 -24.74 -8.37
C LYS A 30 -0.56 -24.02 -7.75
N PRO A 31 -0.39 -23.28 -6.65
CA PRO A 31 -1.49 -22.57 -6.02
C PRO A 31 -2.10 -21.55 -6.98
N LYS A 32 -3.41 -21.36 -6.89
CA LYS A 32 -4.16 -20.40 -7.69
C LYS A 32 -4.90 -19.40 -6.82
N ILE A 33 -5.37 -18.32 -7.43
CA ILE A 33 -6.29 -17.35 -6.82
C ILE A 33 -7.43 -17.04 -7.76
N LEU A 34 -8.59 -16.71 -7.19
CA LEU A 34 -9.70 -16.14 -7.94
C LEU A 34 -9.52 -14.62 -8.01
N SER A 35 -9.06 -14.12 -9.15
CA SER A 35 -8.87 -12.69 -9.40
C SER A 35 -9.68 -12.25 -10.61
N GLN A 36 -10.48 -11.20 -10.42
CA GLN A 36 -11.41 -10.68 -11.44
C GLN A 36 -12.28 -11.78 -12.07
N GLY A 37 -12.83 -12.67 -11.24
CA GLY A 37 -13.70 -13.78 -11.69
C GLY A 37 -13.01 -14.92 -12.43
N LYS A 38 -11.68 -14.93 -12.54
CA LYS A 38 -10.91 -16.00 -13.19
C LYS A 38 -9.86 -16.58 -12.25
N TRP A 39 -9.70 -17.90 -12.26
CA TRP A 39 -8.61 -18.56 -11.56
C TRP A 39 -7.29 -18.36 -12.30
N ARG A 40 -6.26 -17.94 -11.58
CA ARG A 40 -4.93 -17.65 -12.14
C ARG A 40 -3.84 -18.18 -11.21
N PRO A 41 -2.63 -18.51 -11.72
CA PRO A 41 -1.52 -18.91 -10.87
C PRO A 41 -1.19 -17.82 -9.84
N LEU A 42 -1.21 -18.17 -8.55
CA LEU A 42 -0.97 -17.25 -7.44
C LEU A 42 0.36 -16.50 -7.61
N TYR A 43 1.41 -17.22 -7.99
CA TYR A 43 2.76 -16.66 -8.11
C TYR A 43 2.87 -15.55 -9.16
N SER A 44 2.04 -15.60 -10.21
CA SER A 44 1.99 -14.58 -11.28
C SER A 44 1.17 -13.34 -10.93
N CYS A 45 0.39 -13.35 -9.84
CA CYS A 45 -0.38 -12.18 -9.43
C CYS A 45 0.46 -11.29 -8.53
N HIS A 46 0.65 -10.03 -8.92
CA HIS A 46 1.37 -9.02 -8.13
C HIS A 46 0.44 -7.93 -7.58
N TRP A 47 -0.86 -8.06 -7.83
CA TRP A 47 -1.86 -7.06 -7.49
C TRP A 47 -2.32 -7.24 -6.05
N ILE A 48 -1.79 -6.41 -5.15
CA ILE A 48 -2.02 -6.52 -3.71
C ILE A 48 -3.50 -6.37 -3.33
N ASP A 49 -4.27 -5.58 -4.08
CA ASP A 49 -5.71 -5.37 -3.93
C ASP A 49 -6.49 -6.66 -4.21
N GLU A 50 -6.15 -7.36 -5.30
CA GLU A 50 -6.77 -8.64 -5.64
C GLU A 50 -6.36 -9.77 -4.69
N LEU A 51 -5.08 -9.82 -4.30
CA LEU A 51 -4.59 -10.78 -3.30
C LEU A 51 -5.29 -10.57 -1.95
N TYR A 52 -5.41 -9.31 -1.52
CA TYR A 52 -6.07 -8.96 -0.27
C TYR A 52 -7.56 -9.27 -0.31
N ARG A 53 -8.27 -8.85 -1.36
CA ARG A 53 -9.70 -9.15 -1.54
C ARG A 53 -9.94 -10.65 -1.49
N TYR A 54 -9.17 -11.45 -2.24
CA TYR A 54 -9.33 -12.90 -2.23
C TYR A 54 -9.09 -13.50 -0.85
N TRP A 55 -7.98 -13.14 -0.20
CA TRP A 55 -7.69 -13.63 1.15
C TRP A 55 -8.76 -13.21 2.17
N LYS A 56 -9.18 -11.94 2.17
CA LYS A 56 -10.18 -11.40 3.10
C LYS A 56 -11.54 -12.06 2.87
N ASP A 57 -12.08 -11.94 1.67
CA ASP A 57 -13.47 -12.26 1.39
C ASP A 57 -13.70 -13.76 1.19
N GLU A 58 -12.76 -14.46 0.55
CA GLU A 58 -12.94 -15.87 0.21
C GLU A 58 -12.38 -16.82 1.27
N LEU A 59 -11.33 -16.41 2.00
CA LEU A 59 -10.62 -17.30 2.93
C LEU A 59 -10.86 -16.91 4.39
N LEU A 60 -10.70 -15.64 4.77
CA LEU A 60 -10.85 -15.20 6.17
C LEU A 60 -12.33 -15.12 6.58
N LEU A 61 -13.09 -14.19 6.00
CA LEU A 61 -14.44 -13.85 6.46
C LEU A 61 -15.42 -15.02 6.28
N LYS A 62 -15.36 -15.74 5.15
CA LYS A 62 -16.21 -16.91 4.90
C LYS A 62 -15.94 -18.09 5.83
N ASN A 63 -14.77 -18.15 6.47
CA ASN A 63 -14.37 -19.29 7.30
C ASN A 63 -14.09 -18.92 8.76
N ILE A 64 -14.54 -17.74 9.22
CA ILE A 64 -14.23 -17.22 10.56
C ILE A 64 -14.58 -18.22 11.68
N THR A 65 -15.78 -18.80 11.65
CA THR A 65 -16.22 -19.79 12.64
C THR A 65 -15.34 -21.04 12.66
N ARG A 66 -14.87 -21.47 11.47
CA ARG A 66 -13.99 -22.63 11.35
C ARG A 66 -12.59 -22.30 11.87
N LEU A 67 -12.10 -21.09 11.62
CA LEU A 67 -10.82 -20.61 12.14
C LEU A 67 -10.84 -20.52 13.66
N GLU A 68 -11.91 -19.97 14.24
CA GLU A 68 -12.10 -19.90 15.69
C GLU A 68 -12.17 -21.30 16.33
N SER A 69 -12.78 -22.27 15.65
CA SER A 69 -12.82 -23.65 16.13
C SER A 69 -11.46 -24.35 16.08
N LEU A 70 -10.69 -24.15 15.00
CA LEU A 70 -9.38 -24.79 14.82
C LEU A 70 -8.25 -24.11 15.60
N ALA A 71 -8.38 -22.81 15.83
CA ALA A 71 -7.36 -21.93 16.36
C ALA A 71 -7.99 -20.82 17.20
N ASN A 72 -8.51 -21.20 18.36
CA ASN A 72 -9.31 -20.34 19.22
C ASN A 72 -8.55 -19.18 19.88
N LYS A 73 -7.21 -19.17 19.83
CA LYS A 73 -6.38 -18.05 20.33
C LYS A 73 -6.06 -17.02 19.24
N GLY A 74 -6.36 -17.33 17.98
CA GLY A 74 -6.17 -16.39 16.88
C GLY A 74 -7.22 -15.29 16.88
N ASP A 75 -6.78 -14.04 16.72
CA ASP A 75 -7.66 -12.91 16.44
C ASP A 75 -7.97 -12.86 14.93
N TRP A 76 -8.98 -13.62 14.52
CA TRP A 76 -9.41 -13.76 13.11
C TRP A 76 -10.28 -12.61 12.62
N LYS A 77 -9.91 -11.38 12.97
CA LYS A 77 -10.65 -10.17 12.62
C LYS A 77 -10.04 -9.46 11.43
N GLU A 78 -10.90 -8.78 10.71
CA GLU A 78 -10.51 -7.79 9.73
C GLU A 78 -10.75 -6.40 10.29
N TYR A 79 -9.83 -5.49 9.99
CA TYR A 79 -9.87 -4.11 10.49
C TYR A 79 -10.14 -3.18 9.32
N GLU A 80 -11.26 -2.45 9.38
CA GLU A 80 -11.77 -1.60 8.30
C GLU A 80 -10.71 -0.61 7.77
N ASP A 81 -9.84 -0.15 8.66
CA ASP A 81 -8.76 0.75 8.34
C ASP A 81 -7.66 0.13 7.46
N ILE A 82 -7.44 -1.19 7.53
CA ILE A 82 -6.61 -1.97 6.61
C ILE A 82 -7.30 -2.08 5.27
N THR A 83 -8.60 -2.40 5.23
CA THR A 83 -9.36 -2.44 3.97
C THR A 83 -9.28 -1.10 3.24
N LYS A 84 -9.40 0.03 3.95
CA LYS A 84 -9.28 1.37 3.35
C LYS A 84 -7.86 1.70 2.88
N ALA A 85 -6.84 1.18 3.55
CA ALA A 85 -5.44 1.45 3.22
C ALA A 85 -4.95 0.71 1.96
N ILE A 86 -5.49 -0.47 1.66
CA ILE A 86 -5.04 -1.30 0.53
C ILE A 86 -5.20 -0.59 -0.84
N PRO A 87 -6.37 0.01 -1.19
CA PRO A 87 -6.52 0.78 -2.42
C PRO A 87 -5.57 1.96 -2.53
N ILE A 88 -5.25 2.64 -1.41
CA ILE A 88 -4.30 3.75 -1.38
C ILE A 88 -2.93 3.26 -1.83
N ILE A 89 -2.46 2.13 -1.29
CA ILE A 89 -1.16 1.55 -1.67
C ILE A 89 -1.20 1.07 -3.13
N ALA A 90 -2.27 0.38 -3.53
CA ALA A 90 -2.41 -0.17 -4.87
C ALA A 90 -2.44 0.92 -5.96
N LYS A 91 -2.96 2.12 -5.67
CA LYS A 91 -2.91 3.28 -6.58
C LYS A 91 -1.48 3.59 -7.01
N TYR A 92 -0.52 3.54 -6.09
CA TYR A 92 0.86 3.90 -6.35
C TYR A 92 1.67 2.71 -6.84
N ASP A 93 1.54 1.55 -6.20
CA ASP A 93 2.50 0.47 -6.33
C ASP A 93 1.88 -0.86 -6.78
N LYS A 94 0.90 -0.82 -7.70
CA LYS A 94 0.20 -2.01 -8.20
C LYS A 94 1.12 -3.09 -8.79
N GLN A 95 2.22 -2.68 -9.43
CA GLN A 95 3.24 -3.56 -10.01
C GLN A 95 4.52 -3.61 -9.16
N SER A 96 4.50 -3.01 -7.98
CA SER A 96 5.66 -2.87 -7.11
C SER A 96 6.83 -2.05 -7.73
N SER A 97 6.60 -1.23 -8.75
CA SER A 97 7.67 -0.46 -9.44
C SER A 97 7.88 0.96 -8.92
N PHE A 98 6.91 1.53 -8.19
CA PHE A 98 6.86 2.94 -7.85
C PHE A 98 8.04 3.38 -6.98
N PHE A 99 8.36 2.62 -5.93
CA PHE A 99 9.47 2.96 -5.04
C PHE A 99 10.84 2.51 -5.55
N ARG A 100 10.87 1.65 -6.57
CA ARG A 100 12.12 1.05 -7.08
C ARG A 100 12.76 1.86 -8.19
N TYR A 101 11.97 2.54 -9.01
CA TYR A 101 12.47 3.27 -10.17
C TYR A 101 12.13 4.75 -10.09
N PRO A 102 13.06 5.64 -10.50
CA PRO A 102 12.78 7.08 -10.53
C PRO A 102 11.69 7.42 -11.55
N VAL A 103 11.61 6.65 -12.64
CA VAL A 103 10.60 6.76 -13.69
C VAL A 103 9.94 5.39 -13.88
N THR A 104 8.62 5.38 -13.95
CA THR A 104 7.78 4.20 -14.12
C THR A 104 6.89 4.35 -15.35
N GLU A 105 5.99 3.39 -15.57
CA GLU A 105 4.99 3.46 -16.64
C GLU A 105 3.92 4.54 -16.40
N ASN A 106 3.90 5.18 -15.21
CA ASN A 106 2.97 6.26 -14.89
C ASN A 106 3.70 7.57 -14.58
N PRO A 107 4.00 8.38 -15.62
CA PRO A 107 4.73 9.64 -15.46
C PRO A 107 4.05 10.61 -14.49
N ASN A 108 2.72 10.61 -14.42
CA ASN A 108 1.98 11.50 -13.53
C ASN A 108 2.24 11.15 -12.05
N LEU A 109 2.27 9.86 -11.72
CA LEU A 109 2.62 9.42 -10.36
C LEU A 109 4.11 9.64 -10.08
N ASP A 110 5.00 9.53 -11.08
CA ASP A 110 6.41 9.84 -10.88
C ASP A 110 6.63 11.30 -10.49
N LEU A 111 5.84 12.23 -11.03
CA LEU A 111 5.85 13.63 -10.60
C LEU A 111 5.50 13.78 -9.11
N GLU A 112 4.68 12.88 -8.55
CA GLU A 112 4.36 12.89 -7.13
C GLU A 112 5.56 12.60 -6.23
N LYS A 113 6.63 11.93 -6.73
CA LYS A 113 7.84 11.59 -5.96
C LYS A 113 8.73 12.79 -5.62
N PHE A 114 8.64 13.88 -6.39
CA PHE A 114 9.51 15.04 -6.21
C PHE A 114 8.99 15.96 -5.10
N THR A 115 9.86 16.36 -4.18
CA THR A 115 9.53 17.31 -3.11
C THR A 115 9.36 18.74 -3.61
N MET A 116 10.00 19.09 -4.73
CA MET A 116 9.83 20.38 -5.39
C MET A 116 8.61 20.33 -6.31
N LYS A 117 7.54 21.06 -5.96
CA LYS A 117 6.35 21.20 -6.79
C LYS A 117 6.31 22.58 -7.44
N GLU A 118 5.95 22.62 -8.72
CA GLU A 118 5.71 23.87 -9.42
C GLU A 118 4.57 24.62 -8.74
N VAL A 119 4.73 25.93 -8.59
CA VAL A 119 3.77 26.83 -7.99
C VAL A 119 3.61 28.03 -8.89
N ASP A 120 2.39 28.51 -9.04
CA ASP A 120 2.15 29.75 -9.76
C ASP A 120 2.65 30.96 -8.95
N ILE A 121 2.95 32.03 -9.68
CA ILE A 121 3.55 33.25 -9.12
C ILE A 121 2.59 33.93 -8.13
N GLU A 122 1.28 33.81 -8.34
CA GLU A 122 0.28 34.43 -7.47
C GLU A 122 0.22 33.72 -6.10
N THR A 123 0.28 32.39 -6.09
CA THR A 123 0.40 31.58 -4.88
C THR A 123 1.69 31.90 -4.12
N LEU A 124 2.80 32.10 -4.83
CA LEU A 124 4.04 32.54 -4.19
C LEU A 124 3.92 33.90 -3.53
N ARG A 125 3.31 34.88 -4.19
CA ARG A 125 3.04 36.20 -3.61
C ARG A 125 2.23 36.08 -2.32
N LYS A 126 1.14 35.32 -2.34
CA LYS A 126 0.30 35.05 -1.16
C LYS A 126 1.11 34.44 -0.01
N ILE A 127 2.02 33.51 -0.29
CA ILE A 127 2.89 32.90 0.74
C ILE A 127 3.86 33.92 1.35
N PHE A 128 4.42 34.83 0.54
CA PHE A 128 5.30 35.89 1.05
C PHE A 128 4.53 36.94 1.86
N GLU A 129 3.32 37.31 1.42
CA GLU A 129 2.43 38.26 2.11
C GLU A 129 1.91 37.69 3.44
N GLN A 130 1.52 36.40 3.48
CA GLN A 130 1.03 35.75 4.70
C GLN A 130 2.12 35.56 5.76
N LYS A 131 3.39 35.46 5.37
CA LYS A 131 4.52 35.30 6.30
C LYS A 131 4.76 36.51 7.21
N GLU A 132 4.26 37.70 6.87
CA GLU A 132 4.30 38.83 7.81
C GLU A 132 3.38 38.64 9.02
N SER A 133 2.36 37.77 8.91
CA SER A 133 1.37 37.52 9.97
C SER A 133 1.65 36.30 10.86
N MET A 134 2.60 35.43 10.48
CA MET A 134 2.94 34.19 11.20
C MET A 134 4.40 34.18 11.64
N LYS A 135 4.79 35.14 12.49
CA LYS A 135 5.93 34.95 13.38
C LYS A 135 5.50 33.94 14.45
N GLU A 136 6.32 32.93 14.69
CA GLU A 136 6.14 31.85 15.66
C GLU A 136 5.22 30.69 15.18
N LYS A 137 5.81 29.65 14.55
CA LYS A 137 5.62 28.23 14.96
C LYS A 137 6.22 27.12 14.09
N GLU A 138 6.85 27.38 12.94
CA GLU A 138 7.51 26.29 12.20
C GLU A 138 9.03 26.38 12.21
N SER A 139 9.68 25.44 12.92
CA SER A 139 11.14 25.32 13.08
C SER A 139 11.89 24.85 11.82
N GLY A 140 11.36 25.11 10.62
CA GLY A 140 11.98 24.68 9.36
C GLY A 140 11.78 25.72 8.27
N GLY A 141 12.88 26.15 7.65
CA GLY A 141 12.86 27.09 6.52
C GLY A 141 12.00 26.60 5.34
N ASN A 142 11.49 27.54 4.56
CA ASN A 142 10.77 27.25 3.31
C ASN A 142 11.77 27.38 2.16
N VAL A 143 11.98 26.33 1.36
CA VAL A 143 12.88 26.36 0.19
C VAL A 143 12.06 26.63 -1.06
N ILE A 144 12.48 27.67 -1.81
CA ILE A 144 11.86 28.09 -3.08
C ILE A 144 12.96 28.17 -4.13
N LEU A 145 12.73 27.56 -5.29
CA LEU A 145 13.57 27.67 -6.47
C LEU A 145 12.80 28.47 -7.52
N ALA A 146 13.37 29.58 -8.00
CA ALA A 146 12.80 30.37 -9.07
C ALA A 146 13.71 30.35 -10.30
N ILE A 147 13.13 30.22 -11.48
CA ILE A 147 13.82 30.28 -12.77
C ILE A 147 13.43 31.59 -13.43
N LYS A 148 14.44 32.36 -13.84
CA LYS A 148 14.26 33.63 -14.55
C LYS A 148 14.65 33.50 -16.02
N ASN A 149 14.05 34.33 -16.87
CA ASN A 149 14.52 34.54 -18.25
C ASN A 149 15.64 35.59 -18.31
N ASP A 150 16.13 35.87 -19.51
CA ASP A 150 17.18 36.87 -19.77
C ASP A 150 16.76 38.31 -19.41
N ASN A 151 15.45 38.58 -19.36
CA ASN A 151 14.88 39.85 -18.92
C ASN A 151 14.73 39.96 -17.40
N ASN A 152 15.28 39.02 -16.62
CA ASN A 152 15.12 38.89 -15.17
C ASN A 152 13.67 38.65 -14.68
N GLU A 153 12.76 38.24 -15.56
CA GLU A 153 11.39 37.91 -15.18
C GLU A 153 11.33 36.46 -14.69
N ILE A 154 10.64 36.21 -13.56
CA ILE A 154 10.42 34.86 -13.05
C ILE A 154 9.41 34.17 -13.98
N ILE A 155 9.86 33.11 -14.65
CA ILE A 155 9.03 32.33 -15.58
C ILE A 155 8.50 31.04 -14.96
N LYS A 156 9.20 30.50 -13.96
CA LYS A 156 8.78 29.31 -13.21
C LYS A 156 9.25 29.40 -11.78
N ALA A 157 8.50 28.79 -10.89
CA ALA A 157 8.94 28.64 -9.53
C ALA A 157 8.44 27.34 -8.91
N TYR A 158 9.24 26.83 -7.97
CA TYR A 158 9.02 25.57 -7.32
C TYR A 158 9.17 25.75 -5.82
N ARG A 159 8.28 25.13 -5.06
CA ARG A 159 8.32 25.13 -3.61
C ARG A 159 8.57 23.73 -3.09
N GLN A 160 9.40 23.63 -2.06
CA GLN A 160 9.59 22.38 -1.34
C GLN A 160 8.37 22.04 -0.48
N GLN A 161 7.78 20.88 -0.71
CA GLN A 161 6.86 20.22 0.21
C GLN A 161 7.68 19.37 1.19
N LYS A 162 7.56 19.68 2.49
CA LYS A 162 8.27 18.96 3.57
C LYS A 162 7.72 17.54 3.78
N GLU A 163 6.42 17.40 3.63
CA GLU A 163 5.72 16.13 3.74
C GLU A 163 5.25 15.68 2.36
N LEU A 164 5.64 14.46 1.99
CA LEU A 164 5.33 13.86 0.72
C LEU A 164 4.75 12.48 0.97
N LEU A 165 3.62 12.17 0.31
CA LEU A 165 3.01 10.84 0.37
C LEU A 165 2.74 10.37 1.81
N THR A 166 2.44 11.29 2.74
CA THR A 166 2.23 10.97 4.17
C THR A 166 1.13 9.94 4.37
N GLU A 167 0.03 10.08 3.64
CA GLU A 167 -1.09 9.12 3.65
C GLU A 167 -0.65 7.72 3.18
N LEU A 168 0.11 7.65 2.08
CA LEU A 168 0.65 6.40 1.56
C LEU A 168 1.65 5.76 2.53
N SER A 169 2.55 6.56 3.12
CA SER A 169 3.54 6.10 4.10
C SER A 169 2.85 5.54 5.36
N ASN A 170 1.83 6.24 5.86
CA ASN A 170 1.04 5.78 7.00
C ASN A 170 0.27 4.49 6.66
N SER A 171 -0.34 4.44 5.47
CA SER A 171 -1.02 3.24 4.97
C SER A 171 -0.07 2.05 4.88
N LEU A 172 1.12 2.24 4.30
CA LEU A 172 2.16 1.21 4.19
C LEU A 172 2.60 0.69 5.56
N LYS A 173 2.92 1.57 6.51
CA LYS A 173 3.32 1.17 7.87
C LYS A 173 2.25 0.34 8.54
N LYS A 174 1.00 0.79 8.45
CA LYS A 174 -0.15 0.14 9.07
C LYS A 174 -0.41 -1.24 8.49
N VAL A 175 -0.46 -1.33 7.15
CA VAL A 175 -0.69 -2.58 6.43
C VAL A 175 0.47 -3.56 6.64
N ALA A 176 1.72 -3.08 6.63
CA ALA A 176 2.89 -3.92 6.90
C ALA A 176 2.87 -4.49 8.31
N HIS A 177 2.54 -3.68 9.32
CA HIS A 177 2.43 -4.15 10.71
C HIS A 177 1.30 -5.17 10.86
N TYR A 178 0.12 -4.90 10.30
CA TYR A 178 -1.00 -5.84 10.31
C TYR A 178 -0.62 -7.19 9.70
N PHE A 179 -0.01 -7.19 8.50
CA PHE A 179 0.38 -8.44 7.85
C PHE A 179 1.51 -9.17 8.56
N TYR A 180 2.41 -8.45 9.22
CA TYR A 180 3.40 -9.05 10.09
C TYR A 180 2.73 -9.82 11.25
N CYS A 181 1.82 -9.17 11.97
CA CYS A 181 1.12 -9.75 13.11
C CYS A 181 0.26 -10.95 12.72
N ILE A 182 -0.62 -10.79 11.72
CA ILE A 182 -1.54 -11.86 11.33
C ILE A 182 -0.82 -13.04 10.67
N HIS A 183 0.29 -12.82 9.96
CA HIS A 183 1.10 -13.89 9.40
C HIS A 183 1.76 -14.72 10.49
N ILE A 184 2.36 -14.08 11.50
CA ILE A 184 2.93 -14.76 12.67
C ILE A 184 1.84 -15.53 13.43
N MET A 185 0.71 -14.88 13.73
CA MET A 185 -0.42 -15.51 14.39
C MET A 185 -0.89 -16.75 13.62
N THR A 186 -1.07 -16.62 12.31
CA THR A 186 -1.47 -17.73 11.44
C THR A 186 -0.48 -18.89 11.50
N ARG A 187 0.83 -18.62 11.45
CA ARG A 187 1.88 -19.64 11.55
C ARG A 187 1.88 -20.34 12.90
N ILE A 188 1.70 -19.60 14.00
CA ILE A 188 1.68 -20.18 15.34
C ILE A 188 0.41 -21.02 15.51
N GLU A 189 -0.75 -20.45 15.23
CA GLU A 189 -2.03 -21.05 15.57
C GLU A 189 -2.45 -22.17 14.61
N LEU A 190 -2.32 -21.97 13.29
CA LEU A 190 -2.72 -22.99 12.30
C LEU A 190 -1.58 -23.92 11.90
N CYS A 191 -0.32 -23.46 11.99
CA CYS A 191 0.84 -24.25 11.57
C CYS A 191 1.68 -24.79 12.73
N LYS A 192 1.35 -24.49 13.99
CA LYS A 192 2.14 -24.90 15.17
C LYS A 192 3.60 -24.42 15.10
N GLY A 193 3.81 -23.22 14.54
CA GLY A 193 5.13 -22.61 14.34
C GLY A 193 5.93 -23.14 13.14
N LYS A 194 5.40 -24.09 12.37
CA LYS A 194 6.04 -24.65 11.17
C LYS A 194 5.76 -23.84 9.92
#